data_AF-A0A813BP83-F1
#
_entry.id   AF-A0A813BP83-F1
#
_cell.length_a   1.000
_cell.length_b   1.000
_cell.length_c   1.000
_cell.angle_alpha   90.00
_cell.angle_beta   90.00
_cell.angle_gamma   90.00
#
_symmetry.space_group_name_H-M   'P 1'
#
loop_
_entity.id
_entity.type
_entity.pdbx_description
1 polymer ?
#
loop_
_entity_poly.entity_id
_entity_poly.type
_entity_poly.pdbx_seq_one_letter_code
_entity_poly.pdbx_strand_id
1 'polypeptide(L)'
;MHMPHVRMAANMASSKHVLVGLLCLQTLVPVEGSPAHGHSAYKASLQHHSFAVPLEYSMLLGDWLLSGASIFERERLLLHPAVPERQGFAWNKQPLQTNNFEASFSFRASGAGDPSKVVDDQSFAFWFVRQNISGDFNESAAIRAPSWSEGLKEQGYTLTGSKALFEGIGAVFSTANLAKKPGSVVSFISNDNHQSLGYGIDVPTSNAKAVDFRNKDVEFKIRVQPVSVQGHITVDGKTEECFNVDRKNFPVKAGGYIGFTAWSGSAEVNKFPDGVSLTKVQVVNFDDQAVGENIMGASAKDKIAYEALMSEDSRYFQDQQAQTEHIGRITSMLSAHLNETKPTYDVMAFQVSSLMESLNKLDRDCRVLTKEMQVLAADPKSAKTPKKATNLQEMKVHIMGLRRLLDKEGAAHMHKLEAVQKNLNEVKQQADKAAGSSISKIVDQTSVLEKSVVSRSSQMSWMLVVLLVATVTIGVLMWNRMRYYEKKHFIWPFHGHHVGLDLTADVEAAPQAVDKQTLAAALPDCQSADPPSMPAQCNAVQRLTKPSMTAKRRIRDIRHMHKPPSVCVFCMRSS
;
A
#
# COMPACT_ATOMS: atom_id res chain seq x y z
N MET A 1 55.26 17.71 -28.34
CA MET A 1 56.73 17.86 -28.19
C MET A 1 57.13 17.27 -26.84
N HIS A 2 58.16 16.43 -26.88
CA HIS A 2 58.96 15.74 -25.83
C HIS A 2 58.52 15.81 -24.35
N MET A 3 58.18 14.69 -23.69
CA MET A 3 59.08 13.67 -23.06
C MET A 3 59.83 14.16 -21.79
N PRO A 4 60.23 13.28 -20.83
CA PRO A 4 59.71 11.96 -20.46
C PRO A 4 59.76 11.59 -18.95
N HIS A 5 59.14 10.43 -18.68
CA HIS A 5 59.46 9.36 -17.72
C HIS A 5 60.77 9.41 -16.90
N VAL A 6 60.66 9.00 -15.63
CA VAL A 6 61.59 8.06 -14.98
C VAL A 6 60.81 6.96 -14.25
N ARG A 7 61.05 5.71 -14.67
CA ARG A 7 60.78 4.48 -13.92
C ARG A 7 62.02 4.14 -13.08
N MET A 8 61.85 3.63 -11.86
CA MET A 8 62.71 2.55 -11.36
C MET A 8 61.92 1.62 -10.44
N ALA A 9 61.98 0.34 -10.79
CA ALA A 9 61.67 -0.80 -9.94
C ALA A 9 62.99 -1.36 -9.39
N ALA A 10 62.99 -1.90 -8.17
CA ALA A 10 63.80 -3.07 -7.79
C ALA A 10 63.52 -3.52 -6.36
N ASN A 11 63.05 -4.77 -6.25
CA ASN A 11 63.41 -5.82 -5.30
C ASN A 11 64.29 -5.47 -4.09
N MET A 12 63.88 -5.93 -2.91
CA MET A 12 64.73 -6.81 -2.09
C MET A 12 63.93 -7.56 -1.02
N ALA A 13 63.92 -8.88 -1.14
CA ALA A 13 63.64 -9.79 -0.05
C ALA A 13 64.87 -9.89 0.86
N SER A 14 64.70 -9.86 2.19
CA SER A 14 65.65 -10.53 3.08
C SER A 14 65.03 -10.78 4.45
N SER A 15 64.89 -12.07 4.73
CA SER A 15 64.73 -12.66 6.06
C SER A 15 65.88 -12.25 6.98
N LYS A 16 65.58 -11.98 8.26
CA LYS A 16 66.36 -12.50 9.40
C LYS A 16 65.68 -12.21 10.73
N HIS A 17 65.48 -13.31 11.46
CA HIS A 17 65.23 -13.34 12.90
C HIS A 17 66.22 -12.45 13.65
N VAL A 18 65.69 -11.60 14.54
CA VAL A 18 66.45 -11.09 15.68
C VAL A 18 65.61 -11.27 16.94
N LEU A 19 66.21 -12.08 17.80
CA LEU A 19 65.97 -12.33 19.21
C LEU A 19 65.81 -11.00 19.98
N VAL A 20 64.64 -10.78 20.59
CA VAL A 20 64.44 -9.79 21.66
C VAL A 20 63.61 -10.52 22.70
N GLY A 21 64.13 -10.88 23.86
CA GLY A 21 64.83 -9.99 24.79
C GLY A 21 63.83 -9.60 25.87
N LEU A 22 63.49 -10.59 26.70
CA LEU A 22 62.54 -10.51 27.80
C LEU A 22 63.08 -9.54 28.86
N LEU A 23 62.68 -8.28 28.80
CA LEU A 23 62.92 -7.29 29.85
C LEU A 23 61.57 -6.75 30.31
N CYS A 24 61.15 -7.33 31.43
CA CYS A 24 59.96 -7.03 32.20
C CYS A 24 60.09 -5.60 32.75
N LEU A 25 59.65 -4.61 31.97
CA LEU A 25 59.46 -3.24 32.43
C LEU A 25 57.97 -3.10 32.76
N GLN A 26 57.65 -3.13 34.06
CA GLN A 26 56.33 -2.78 34.60
C GLN A 26 56.02 -1.33 34.24
N THR A 27 55.42 -1.14 33.07
CA THR A 27 54.69 0.08 32.75
C THR A 27 53.35 -0.03 33.48
N LEU A 28 53.12 0.89 34.40
CA LEU A 28 51.81 1.21 34.94
C LEU A 28 50.89 1.53 33.76
N VAL A 29 50.14 0.53 33.31
CA VAL A 29 48.99 0.73 32.43
C VAL A 29 47.99 1.55 33.26
N PRO A 30 47.65 2.78 32.86
CA PRO A 30 46.52 3.45 33.46
C PRO A 30 45.33 2.54 33.23
N VAL A 31 44.73 2.06 34.32
CA VAL A 31 43.49 1.30 34.28
C VAL A 31 42.50 2.18 33.52
N GLU A 32 42.23 1.79 32.26
CA GLU A 32 41.13 2.31 31.47
C GLU A 32 39.90 2.21 32.36
N GLY A 33 39.38 3.39 32.73
CA GLY A 33 38.21 3.51 33.56
C GLY A 33 37.13 2.60 32.98
N SER A 34 36.70 1.64 33.80
CA SER A 34 35.52 0.84 33.53
C SER A 34 34.43 1.79 33.00
N PRO A 35 33.88 1.55 31.80
CA PRO A 35 32.95 2.48 31.18
C PRO A 35 31.83 2.72 32.17
N ALA A 36 31.76 3.97 32.67
CA ALA A 36 30.76 4.43 33.61
C ALA A 36 29.43 3.80 33.21
N HIS A 37 28.78 3.08 34.13
CA HIS A 37 27.49 2.45 33.92
C HIS A 37 26.54 3.46 33.30
N GLY A 38 26.51 3.47 31.97
CA GLY A 38 25.79 4.46 31.19
C GLY A 38 24.35 4.20 31.52
N HIS A 39 23.71 5.17 32.18
CA HIS A 39 22.27 5.16 32.40
C HIS A 39 21.64 4.70 31.10
N SER A 40 21.03 3.51 31.12
CA SER A 40 20.40 2.95 29.94
C SER A 40 19.37 3.99 29.51
N ALA A 41 19.67 4.72 28.43
CA ALA A 41 18.82 5.79 27.94
C ALA A 41 17.40 5.26 27.88
N TYR A 42 16.45 5.99 28.46
CA TYR A 42 15.05 5.59 28.49
C TYR A 42 14.61 5.28 27.05
N LYS A 43 14.07 4.08 26.81
CA LYS A 43 13.60 3.62 25.51
C LYS A 43 12.11 3.36 25.61
N ALA A 44 11.30 4.20 24.99
CA ALA A 44 9.85 3.99 24.88
C ALA A 44 9.50 3.55 23.47
N SER A 45 8.86 2.39 23.32
CA SER A 45 8.35 1.94 22.03
C SER A 45 7.11 2.74 21.66
N LEU A 46 7.07 3.25 20.43
CA LEU A 46 6.00 4.08 19.91
C LEU A 46 5.08 3.23 19.04
N GLN A 47 3.94 2.81 19.59
CA GLN A 47 3.09 1.77 18.98
C GLN A 47 2.31 2.29 17.77
N HIS A 48 1.85 3.53 17.78
CA HIS A 48 1.12 4.11 16.65
C HIS A 48 2.01 4.33 15.43
N HIS A 49 3.32 4.45 15.65
CA HIS A 49 4.34 4.54 14.61
C HIS A 49 5.02 3.21 14.27
N SER A 50 4.61 2.11 14.90
CA SER A 50 5.22 0.78 14.72
C SER A 50 4.21 -0.23 14.20
N PHE A 51 4.70 -1.24 13.49
CA PHE A 51 3.94 -2.44 13.16
C PHE A 51 4.88 -3.62 12.97
N ALA A 52 4.40 -4.82 13.28
CA ALA A 52 5.13 -6.06 13.04
C ALA A 52 4.16 -7.13 12.59
N VAL A 53 4.63 -8.04 11.73
CA VAL A 53 3.83 -9.17 11.26
C VAL A 53 3.51 -10.15 12.41
N PRO A 54 2.32 -10.76 12.43
CA PRO A 54 1.24 -10.61 11.46
C PRO A 54 0.50 -9.27 11.57
N LEU A 55 0.18 -8.67 10.43
CA LEU A 55 -0.49 -7.37 10.35
C LEU A 55 -2.01 -7.53 10.49
N GLU A 56 -2.58 -6.88 11.50
CA GLU A 56 -4.03 -6.78 11.68
C GLU A 56 -4.57 -5.50 11.01
N TYR A 57 -5.42 -5.69 10.00
CA TYR A 57 -5.94 -4.60 9.18
C TYR A 57 -6.71 -3.54 9.97
N SER A 58 -7.43 -3.96 11.02
CA SER A 58 -8.23 -3.07 11.89
C SER A 58 -7.37 -2.06 12.66
N MET A 59 -6.18 -2.46 13.11
CA MET A 59 -5.30 -1.58 13.88
C MET A 59 -4.54 -0.62 12.95
N LEU A 60 -4.00 -1.14 11.85
CA LEU A 60 -3.09 -0.38 11.00
C LEU A 60 -3.78 0.68 10.15
N LEU A 61 -5.00 0.42 9.68
CA LEU A 61 -5.77 1.44 8.95
C LEU A 61 -6.15 2.64 9.81
N GLY A 62 -6.15 2.49 11.14
CA GLY A 62 -6.37 3.60 12.07
C GLY A 62 -5.23 4.61 11.98
N ASP A 63 -4.00 4.12 12.08
CA ASP A 63 -2.80 4.94 12.25
C ASP A 63 -2.07 5.27 10.95
N TRP A 64 -2.26 4.49 9.89
CA TRP A 64 -1.57 4.65 8.61
C TRP A 64 -2.55 4.95 7.47
N LEU A 65 -2.21 5.96 6.66
CA LEU A 65 -2.80 6.20 5.36
C LEU A 65 -2.04 5.38 4.31
N LEU A 66 -2.74 4.49 3.62
CA LEU A 66 -2.23 3.81 2.43
C LEU A 66 -2.88 4.39 1.18
N SER A 67 -2.10 4.53 0.10
CA SER A 67 -2.63 4.88 -1.22
C SER A 67 -1.73 4.35 -2.35
N GLY A 68 -2.22 4.46 -3.59
CA GLY A 68 -1.54 3.99 -4.79
C GLY A 68 -1.47 2.47 -4.85
N ALA A 69 -0.27 1.94 -5.04
CA ALA A 69 0.01 0.52 -5.12
C ALA A 69 0.30 -0.14 -3.76
N SER A 70 0.23 0.63 -2.66
CA SER A 70 0.51 0.12 -1.33
C SER A 70 -0.68 -0.60 -0.71
N ILE A 71 -0.43 -1.77 -0.14
CA ILE A 71 -1.46 -2.61 0.49
C ILE A 71 -0.91 -3.36 1.71
N PHE A 72 -1.69 -3.39 2.78
CA PHE A 72 -1.42 -4.27 3.92
C PHE A 72 -1.87 -5.70 3.57
N GLU A 73 -0.91 -6.61 3.50
CA GLU A 73 -1.13 -8.05 3.54
C GLU A 73 -0.88 -8.55 4.96
N ARG A 74 -1.38 -9.75 5.30
CA ARG A 74 -1.19 -10.32 6.64
C ARG A 74 0.30 -10.48 7.02
N GLU A 75 1.16 -10.74 6.04
CA GLU A 75 2.57 -11.07 6.24
C GLU A 75 3.52 -9.92 5.90
N ARG A 76 3.01 -8.79 5.38
CA ARG A 76 3.83 -7.64 4.99
C ARG A 76 2.97 -6.45 4.56
N LEU A 77 3.54 -5.25 4.61
CA LEU A 77 3.09 -4.09 3.85
C LEU A 77 3.78 -4.13 2.48
N LEU A 78 3.04 -4.42 1.41
CA LEU A 78 3.55 -4.30 0.05
C LEU A 78 3.51 -2.82 -0.32
N LEU A 79 4.67 -2.19 -0.61
CA LEU A 79 4.72 -0.80 -1.04
C LEU A 79 4.33 -0.68 -2.51
N HIS A 80 4.92 -1.51 -3.37
CA HIS A 80 4.51 -1.67 -4.75
C HIS A 80 4.89 -3.06 -5.28
N PRO A 81 4.13 -3.60 -6.24
CA PRO A 81 4.49 -4.84 -6.93
C PRO A 81 5.60 -4.62 -7.96
N ALA A 82 6.13 -5.73 -8.49
CA ALA A 82 7.06 -5.79 -9.63
C ALA A 82 6.39 -5.45 -10.97
N VAL A 83 5.67 -4.32 -11.02
CA VAL A 83 4.97 -3.81 -12.21
C VAL A 83 5.41 -2.36 -12.42
N PRO A 84 5.82 -1.96 -13.64
CA PRO A 84 6.31 -0.61 -13.89
C PRO A 84 5.18 0.42 -13.71
N GLU A 85 5.55 1.69 -13.54
CA GLU A 85 4.61 2.80 -13.40
C GLU A 85 3.64 2.61 -12.22
N ARG A 86 4.17 2.18 -11.06
CA ARG A 86 3.41 2.01 -9.81
C ARG A 86 4.05 2.83 -8.71
N GLN A 87 3.23 3.61 -8.02
CA GLN A 87 3.67 4.40 -6.87
C GLN A 87 2.97 3.92 -5.61
N GLY A 88 3.75 3.72 -4.55
CA GLY A 88 3.28 3.32 -3.24
C GLY A 88 3.36 4.46 -2.24
N PHE A 89 2.35 4.56 -1.38
CA PHE A 89 2.25 5.54 -0.31
C PHE A 89 1.84 4.86 0.99
N ALA A 90 2.62 5.03 2.04
CA ALA A 90 2.26 4.64 3.40
C ALA A 90 2.72 5.72 4.38
N TRP A 91 1.78 6.52 4.89
CA TRP A 91 2.07 7.65 5.78
C TRP A 91 1.39 7.48 7.11
N ASN A 92 2.10 7.71 8.20
CA ASN A 92 1.46 7.79 9.50
C ASN A 92 0.56 9.02 9.58
N LYS A 93 -0.63 8.88 10.18
CA LYS A 93 -1.59 9.97 10.32
C LYS A 93 -1.29 10.87 11.50
N GLN A 94 -0.49 10.41 12.46
CA GLN A 94 -0.12 11.15 13.63
C GLN A 94 1.31 11.70 13.50
N PRO A 95 1.57 12.91 14.01
CA PRO A 95 2.92 13.44 14.10
C PRO A 95 3.65 12.89 15.32
N LEU A 96 4.88 12.46 15.11
CA LEU A 96 5.83 12.08 16.13
C LEU A 96 6.28 13.33 16.92
N GLN A 97 6.01 13.35 18.22
CA GLN A 97 6.26 14.50 19.10
C GLN A 97 7.70 14.57 19.64
N THR A 98 8.60 13.72 19.15
CA THR A 98 10.02 13.67 19.55
C THR A 98 10.93 13.95 18.35
N ASN A 99 12.09 14.55 18.59
CA ASN A 99 13.20 14.68 17.64
C ASN A 99 14.41 13.81 18.01
N ASN A 100 14.25 12.95 19.01
CA ASN A 100 15.26 12.02 19.48
C ASN A 100 14.68 10.60 19.46
N PHE A 101 14.70 9.97 18.29
CA PHE A 101 14.09 8.65 18.08
C PHE A 101 14.98 7.75 17.23
N GLU A 102 14.63 6.47 17.18
CA GLU A 102 15.21 5.50 16.27
C GLU A 102 14.07 4.81 15.54
N ALA A 103 14.13 4.76 14.21
CA ALA A 103 13.24 3.95 13.41
C ALA A 103 14.04 2.79 12.82
N SER A 104 13.63 1.55 13.08
CA SER A 104 14.14 0.37 12.42
C SER A 104 13.05 -0.30 11.60
N PHE A 105 13.36 -0.71 10.38
CA PHE A 105 12.41 -1.44 9.55
C PHE A 105 13.08 -2.55 8.75
N SER A 106 12.36 -3.66 8.63
CA SER A 106 12.76 -4.81 7.85
C SER A 106 12.02 -4.80 6.52
N PHE A 107 12.76 -4.89 5.42
CA PHE A 107 12.20 -4.86 4.07
C PHE A 107 12.86 -5.91 3.17
N ARG A 108 12.17 -6.19 2.06
CA ARG A 108 12.66 -7.04 0.99
C ARG A 108 12.32 -6.41 -0.35
N ALA A 109 13.33 -6.24 -1.20
CA ALA A 109 13.19 -5.87 -2.60
C ALA A 109 13.40 -7.13 -3.45
N SER A 110 12.33 -7.68 -4.04
CA SER A 110 12.37 -8.94 -4.79
C SER A 110 12.10 -8.71 -6.28
N GLY A 111 12.98 -9.20 -7.15
CA GLY A 111 12.77 -9.14 -8.59
C GLY A 111 13.79 -9.95 -9.38
N ALA A 112 14.15 -9.49 -10.57
CA ALA A 112 15.07 -10.24 -11.44
C ALA A 112 16.45 -10.39 -10.79
N GLY A 113 17.05 -11.59 -10.84
CA GLY A 113 18.36 -11.85 -10.22
C GLY A 113 19.51 -11.06 -10.84
N ASP A 114 19.37 -10.61 -12.08
CA ASP A 114 20.38 -9.85 -12.81
C ASP A 114 20.19 -8.33 -12.59
N PRO A 115 21.15 -7.63 -11.96
CA PRO A 115 21.08 -6.18 -11.74
C PRO A 115 20.96 -5.35 -13.02
N SER A 116 21.44 -5.85 -14.16
CA SER A 116 21.35 -5.13 -15.44
C SER A 116 19.93 -5.09 -16.01
N LYS A 117 19.04 -5.96 -15.53
CA LYS A 117 17.64 -6.04 -15.93
C LYS A 117 16.72 -5.22 -15.02
N VAL A 118 17.25 -4.41 -14.11
CA VAL A 118 16.45 -3.59 -13.20
C VAL A 118 16.24 -2.22 -13.83
N VAL A 119 15.07 -1.64 -13.60
CA VAL A 119 14.80 -0.27 -14.03
C VAL A 119 15.69 0.71 -13.25
N ASP A 120 16.29 1.67 -13.94
CA ASP A 120 17.32 2.55 -13.36
C ASP A 120 16.72 3.63 -12.44
N ASP A 121 15.44 3.95 -12.61
CA ASP A 121 14.74 4.98 -11.84
C ASP A 121 13.90 4.43 -10.69
N GLN A 122 13.89 3.11 -10.48
CA GLN A 122 13.20 2.50 -9.35
C GLN A 122 13.82 2.97 -8.02
N SER A 123 12.95 3.39 -7.11
CA SER A 123 13.37 3.82 -5.79
C SER A 123 12.27 3.67 -4.75
N PHE A 124 12.65 3.54 -3.48
CA PHE A 124 11.74 3.72 -2.35
C PHE A 124 12.43 4.52 -1.26
N ALA A 125 11.66 5.16 -0.40
CA ALA A 125 12.19 6.09 0.57
C ALA A 125 11.47 5.99 1.91
N PHE A 126 12.23 6.12 2.99
CA PHE A 126 11.75 6.43 4.31
C PHE A 126 11.80 7.95 4.51
N TRP A 127 10.78 8.50 5.16
CA TRP A 127 10.62 9.94 5.38
C TRP A 127 10.34 10.25 6.84
N PHE A 128 10.88 11.38 7.29
CA PHE A 128 10.43 12.09 8.48
C PHE A 128 10.29 13.57 8.14
N VAL A 129 9.06 14.03 7.91
CA VAL A 129 8.76 15.39 7.39
C VAL A 129 7.74 16.10 8.25
N ARG A 130 7.85 17.42 8.43
CA ARG A 130 6.92 18.17 9.28
C ARG A 130 5.54 18.38 8.67
N GLN A 131 5.43 18.33 7.34
CA GLN A 131 4.16 18.49 6.65
C GLN A 131 3.25 17.29 6.91
N ASN A 132 1.96 17.54 7.16
CA ASN A 132 0.97 16.47 7.29
C ASN A 132 0.58 15.94 5.90
N ILE A 133 1.44 15.11 5.33
CA ILE A 133 1.20 14.50 4.01
C ILE A 133 -0.09 13.69 4.00
N SER A 134 -0.44 13.03 5.10
CA SER A 134 -1.65 12.21 5.19
C SER A 134 -2.94 13.03 5.11
N GLY A 135 -2.95 14.26 5.62
CA GLY A 135 -4.09 15.17 5.55
C GLY A 135 -4.15 15.97 4.26
N ASP A 136 -2.99 16.29 3.67
CA ASP A 136 -2.88 17.12 2.48
C ASP A 136 -3.09 16.33 1.17
N PHE A 137 -2.89 15.01 1.20
CA PHE A 137 -2.91 14.19 0.00
C PHE A 137 -4.33 14.03 -0.56
N ASN A 138 -4.55 14.46 -1.80
CA ASN A 138 -5.83 14.33 -2.48
C ASN A 138 -5.78 13.20 -3.50
N GLU A 139 -6.09 11.99 -3.05
CA GLU A 139 -6.17 10.81 -3.89
C GLU A 139 -7.16 10.99 -5.06
N SER A 140 -8.30 11.64 -4.81
CA SER A 140 -9.33 11.85 -5.83
C SER A 140 -8.85 12.73 -6.98
N ALA A 141 -7.95 13.68 -6.71
CA ALA A 141 -7.33 14.50 -7.76
C ALA A 141 -6.35 13.65 -8.59
N ALA A 142 -5.55 12.79 -7.94
CA ALA A 142 -4.62 11.89 -8.63
C ALA A 142 -5.35 10.88 -9.54
N ILE A 143 -6.49 10.33 -9.10
CA ILE A 143 -7.31 9.39 -9.89
C ILE A 143 -7.96 10.06 -11.12
N ARG A 144 -8.30 11.35 -11.04
CA ARG A 144 -8.97 12.08 -12.12
C ARG A 144 -8.04 12.51 -13.25
N ALA A 145 -6.74 12.56 -13.00
CA ALA A 145 -5.75 12.88 -14.02
C ALA A 145 -5.68 11.78 -15.09
N PRO A 146 -5.22 12.08 -16.32
CA PRO A 146 -5.14 11.07 -17.39
C PRO A 146 -4.24 9.88 -17.03
N SER A 147 -3.21 10.14 -16.23
CA SER A 147 -2.36 9.12 -15.63
C SER A 147 -2.10 9.44 -14.15
N TRP A 148 -1.88 8.37 -13.37
CA TRP A 148 -1.56 8.50 -11.93
C TRP A 148 -0.29 9.33 -11.69
N SER A 149 0.73 9.15 -12.53
CA SER A 149 2.00 9.91 -12.46
C SER A 149 1.81 11.40 -12.74
N GLU A 150 0.98 11.77 -13.73
CA GLU A 150 0.62 13.16 -13.98
C GLU A 150 -0.16 13.77 -12.82
N GLY A 151 -1.16 13.05 -12.28
CA GLY A 151 -1.95 13.54 -11.14
C GLY A 151 -1.12 13.76 -9.87
N LEU A 152 -0.05 12.97 -9.69
CA LEU A 152 0.91 13.18 -8.61
C LEU A 152 1.89 14.31 -8.88
N LYS A 153 2.34 14.46 -10.12
CA LYS A 153 3.17 15.58 -10.55
C LYS A 153 2.44 16.92 -10.39
N GLU A 154 1.15 16.98 -10.71
CA GLU A 154 0.29 18.16 -10.49
C GLU A 154 0.19 18.53 -9.00
N GLN A 155 0.24 17.54 -8.12
CA GLN A 155 0.25 17.73 -6.67
C GLN A 155 1.66 17.94 -6.09
N GLY A 156 2.70 17.96 -6.93
CA GLY A 156 4.10 18.19 -6.54
C GLY A 156 4.85 16.96 -6.01
N TYR A 157 4.28 15.76 -6.13
CA TYR A 157 4.89 14.50 -5.68
C TYR A 157 5.86 13.93 -6.73
N THR A 158 6.97 14.63 -6.97
CA THR A 158 7.93 14.30 -8.04
C THR A 158 9.21 13.61 -7.55
N LEU A 159 9.37 13.37 -6.25
CA LEU A 159 10.59 12.82 -5.65
C LEU A 159 10.32 11.45 -5.04
N THR A 160 10.44 10.38 -5.84
CA THR A 160 10.19 8.99 -5.39
C THR A 160 8.80 8.82 -4.75
N GLY A 161 7.79 9.50 -5.30
CA GLY A 161 6.43 9.53 -4.74
C GLY A 161 6.25 10.47 -3.53
N SER A 162 7.24 11.28 -3.16
CA SER A 162 7.10 12.35 -2.16
C SER A 162 7.16 13.74 -2.82
N LYS A 163 6.79 14.78 -2.06
CA LYS A 163 6.90 16.17 -2.51
C LYS A 163 8.38 16.55 -2.69
N ALA A 164 8.71 17.26 -3.77
CA ALA A 164 10.08 17.75 -3.99
C ALA A 164 10.51 18.82 -2.98
N LEU A 165 9.54 19.59 -2.47
CA LEU A 165 9.70 20.59 -1.43
C LEU A 165 9.14 20.03 -0.12
N PHE A 166 10.03 19.81 0.86
CA PHE A 166 9.67 19.29 2.18
C PHE A 166 10.59 19.86 3.26
N GLU A 167 10.14 19.86 4.52
CA GLU A 167 10.95 20.24 5.69
C GLU A 167 11.17 18.98 6.53
N GLY A 168 12.36 18.38 6.46
CA GLY A 168 12.66 17.12 7.14
C GLY A 168 13.85 16.36 6.60
N ILE A 169 13.81 15.04 6.79
CA ILE A 169 14.81 14.09 6.30
C ILE A 169 14.16 12.95 5.52
N GLY A 170 14.95 12.36 4.64
CA GLY A 170 14.63 11.11 3.98
C GLY A 170 15.85 10.21 3.82
N ALA A 171 15.61 8.91 3.81
CA ALA A 171 16.59 7.91 3.38
C ALA A 171 16.04 7.23 2.13
N VAL A 172 16.71 7.42 0.99
CA VAL A 172 16.28 6.92 -0.31
C VAL A 172 17.12 5.72 -0.74
N PHE A 173 16.44 4.64 -1.08
CA PHE A 173 17.00 3.41 -1.60
C PHE A 173 16.73 3.38 -3.10
N SER A 174 17.79 3.43 -3.90
CA SER A 174 17.69 3.46 -5.37
C SER A 174 18.37 2.23 -5.97
N THR A 175 17.84 1.72 -7.08
CA THR A 175 18.39 0.56 -7.80
C THR A 175 19.57 0.89 -8.73
N ALA A 176 19.77 2.19 -9.01
CA ALA A 176 20.91 2.70 -9.76
C ALA A 176 21.62 3.81 -8.99
N ASN A 177 22.90 4.00 -9.32
CA ASN A 177 23.68 5.11 -8.80
C ASN A 177 23.43 6.42 -9.60
N LEU A 178 24.06 7.53 -9.18
CA LEU A 178 23.95 8.82 -9.86
C LEU A 178 24.38 8.78 -11.35
N ALA A 179 25.29 7.87 -11.71
CA ALA A 179 25.72 7.64 -13.09
C ALA A 179 24.75 6.74 -13.89
N LYS A 180 23.57 6.44 -13.33
CA LYS A 180 22.57 5.51 -13.89
C LYS A 180 23.12 4.12 -14.18
N LYS A 181 24.18 3.72 -13.48
CA LYS A 181 24.69 2.35 -13.56
C LYS A 181 23.90 1.48 -12.58
N PRO A 182 23.56 0.24 -12.97
CA PRO A 182 22.87 -0.68 -12.08
C PRO A 182 23.72 -0.89 -10.82
N GLY A 183 23.11 -0.66 -9.66
CA GLY A 183 23.79 -0.65 -8.38
C GLY A 183 22.89 -0.08 -7.31
N SER A 184 22.49 -0.94 -6.39
CA SER A 184 21.70 -0.59 -5.21
C SER A 184 22.49 0.39 -4.33
N VAL A 185 21.91 1.57 -4.07
CA VAL A 185 22.53 2.62 -3.26
C VAL A 185 21.56 3.17 -2.23
N VAL A 186 22.09 3.57 -1.08
CA VAL A 186 21.35 4.25 -0.01
C VAL A 186 21.86 5.68 0.11
N SER A 187 20.96 6.64 -0.05
CA SER A 187 21.22 8.08 0.01
C SER A 187 20.51 8.71 1.19
N PHE A 188 21.16 9.65 1.87
CA PHE A 188 20.51 10.53 2.83
C PHE A 188 20.17 11.86 2.17
N ILE A 189 18.94 12.32 2.36
CA ILE A 189 18.49 13.63 1.93
C ILE A 189 17.92 14.43 3.09
N SER A 190 18.14 15.73 3.05
CA SER A 190 17.56 16.68 3.97
C SER A 190 17.13 17.90 3.19
N ASN A 191 15.99 18.45 3.54
CA ASN A 191 15.48 19.68 2.94
C ASN A 191 14.81 20.53 4.03
N ASP A 192 14.95 21.83 3.89
CA ASP A 192 14.38 22.87 4.77
C ASP A 192 13.23 23.62 4.08
N ASN A 193 12.69 23.02 3.02
CA ASN A 193 11.63 23.55 2.16
C ASN A 193 12.07 24.74 1.27
N HIS A 194 13.37 24.97 1.08
CA HIS A 194 13.87 26.03 0.19
C HIS A 194 14.27 25.55 -1.20
N GLN A 195 14.70 24.30 -1.36
CA GLN A 195 15.14 23.75 -2.64
C GLN A 195 14.21 22.64 -3.13
N SER A 196 13.77 22.71 -4.38
CA SER A 196 13.04 21.62 -5.02
C SER A 196 14.03 20.54 -5.45
N LEU A 197 13.96 19.36 -4.83
CA LEU A 197 14.84 18.23 -5.16
C LEU A 197 14.24 17.36 -6.28
N GLY A 198 15.10 16.88 -7.19
CA GLY A 198 14.73 16.01 -8.30
C GLY A 198 15.42 14.65 -8.28
N TYR A 199 14.68 13.58 -8.59
CA TYR A 199 15.27 12.25 -8.82
C TYR A 199 16.11 12.24 -10.10
N GLY A 200 17.27 11.58 -10.06
CA GLY A 200 18.28 11.54 -11.11
C GLY A 200 19.18 12.78 -11.18
N ILE A 201 18.89 13.83 -10.40
CA ILE A 201 19.70 15.07 -10.30
C ILE A 201 20.31 15.17 -8.91
N ASP A 202 19.45 15.24 -7.88
CA ASP A 202 19.86 15.37 -6.48
C ASP A 202 19.88 14.02 -5.75
N VAL A 203 19.12 13.05 -6.26
CA VAL A 203 18.97 11.71 -5.69
C VAL A 203 19.21 10.66 -6.77
N PRO A 204 20.09 9.67 -6.58
CA PRO A 204 20.97 9.44 -5.42
C PRO A 204 21.97 10.57 -5.17
N THR A 205 22.38 10.77 -3.92
CA THR A 205 23.39 11.78 -3.57
C THR A 205 24.80 11.32 -3.96
N SER A 206 25.73 12.26 -4.12
CA SER A 206 27.13 11.92 -4.44
C SER A 206 27.86 11.14 -3.34
N ASN A 207 27.39 11.25 -2.09
CA ASN A 207 27.87 10.51 -0.92
C ASN A 207 27.06 9.23 -0.64
N ALA A 208 26.21 8.79 -1.58
CA ALA A 208 25.42 7.57 -1.40
C ALA A 208 26.32 6.35 -1.23
N LYS A 209 25.94 5.47 -0.29
CA LYS A 209 26.65 4.21 -0.05
C LYS A 209 26.08 3.12 -0.95
N ALA A 210 26.94 2.47 -1.74
CA ALA A 210 26.56 1.28 -2.49
C ALA A 210 26.41 0.09 -1.56
N VAL A 211 25.20 -0.46 -1.48
CA VAL A 211 24.86 -1.63 -0.66
C VAL A 211 23.86 -2.50 -1.42
N ASP A 212 24.22 -3.75 -1.69
CA ASP A 212 23.32 -4.66 -2.38
C ASP A 212 22.25 -5.23 -1.44
N PHE A 213 21.09 -4.56 -1.44
CA PHE A 213 19.91 -4.93 -0.66
C PHE A 213 18.89 -5.79 -1.45
N ARG A 214 19.17 -6.12 -2.71
CA ARG A 214 18.20 -6.81 -3.59
C ARG A 214 18.16 -8.30 -3.32
N ASN A 215 16.97 -8.89 -3.41
CA ASN A 215 16.68 -10.30 -3.20
C ASN A 215 17.16 -10.84 -1.83
N LYS A 216 17.27 -9.97 -0.84
CA LYS A 216 17.70 -10.28 0.53
C LYS A 216 16.72 -9.70 1.55
N ASP A 217 16.72 -10.28 2.73
CA ASP A 217 16.03 -9.71 3.89
C ASP A 217 16.95 -8.69 4.55
N VAL A 218 16.49 -7.44 4.61
CA VAL A 218 17.32 -6.29 4.99
C VAL A 218 16.68 -5.56 6.14
N GLU A 219 17.47 -5.22 7.15
CA GLU A 219 17.03 -4.34 8.23
C GLU A 219 17.74 -2.99 8.11
N PHE A 220 17.00 -1.91 8.05
CA PHE A 220 17.54 -0.56 8.08
C PHE A 220 17.18 0.12 9.39
N LYS A 221 18.17 0.74 10.02
CA LYS A 221 18.02 1.49 11.27
C LYS A 221 18.50 2.91 11.06
N ILE A 222 17.61 3.88 11.31
CA ILE A 222 17.94 5.31 11.33
C ILE A 222 17.80 5.86 12.75
N ARG A 223 18.89 6.39 13.27
CA ARG A 223 18.94 7.10 14.55
C ARG A 223 18.89 8.59 14.28
N VAL A 224 17.83 9.22 14.75
CA VAL A 224 17.60 10.66 14.63
C VAL A 224 17.81 11.29 15.99
N GLN A 225 18.76 12.21 16.06
CA GLN A 225 19.01 13.09 17.20
C GLN A 225 18.77 14.54 16.77
N PRO A 226 18.58 15.48 17.72
CA PRO A 226 18.36 16.88 17.38
C PRO A 226 19.46 17.47 16.48
N VAL A 227 20.71 17.05 16.68
CA VAL A 227 21.89 17.58 15.98
C VAL A 227 22.64 16.55 15.13
N SER A 228 22.20 15.29 15.07
CA SER A 228 22.87 14.27 14.25
C SER A 228 21.88 13.26 13.70
N VAL A 229 22.16 12.73 12.51
CA VAL A 229 21.37 11.64 11.93
C VAL A 229 22.30 10.56 11.41
N GLN A 230 22.08 9.32 11.85
CA GLN A 230 22.90 8.17 11.49
C GLN A 230 22.03 7.07 10.89
N GLY A 231 22.47 6.49 9.78
CA GLY A 231 21.81 5.39 9.10
C GLY A 231 22.69 4.16 9.04
N HIS A 232 22.18 3.02 9.50
CA HIS A 232 22.84 1.73 9.47
C HIS A 232 21.96 0.74 8.70
N ILE A 233 22.57 -0.08 7.85
CA ILE A 233 21.89 -1.14 7.11
C ILE A 233 22.49 -2.48 7.48
N THR A 234 21.66 -3.45 7.81
CA THR A 234 22.05 -4.83 8.09
C THR A 234 21.60 -5.71 6.94
N VAL A 235 22.56 -6.29 6.23
CA VAL A 235 22.35 -7.22 5.12
C VAL A 235 23.06 -8.52 5.46
N ASP A 236 22.34 -9.64 5.44
CA ASP A 236 22.88 -10.97 5.77
C ASP A 236 23.64 -11.00 7.12
N GLY A 237 23.12 -10.27 8.13
CA GLY A 237 23.71 -10.16 9.46
C GLY A 237 24.92 -9.23 9.58
N LYS A 238 25.37 -8.60 8.50
CA LYS A 238 26.44 -7.60 8.50
C LYS A 238 25.85 -6.20 8.52
N THR A 239 26.16 -5.45 9.57
CA THR A 239 25.75 -4.05 9.70
C THR A 239 26.82 -3.13 9.11
N GLU A 240 26.41 -2.29 8.16
CA GLU A 240 27.23 -1.25 7.55
C GLU A 240 26.65 0.14 7.83
N GLU A 241 27.51 1.11 8.10
CA GLU A 241 27.12 2.51 8.22
C GLU A 241 26.92 3.11 6.82
N CYS A 242 25.70 3.59 6.54
CA CYS A 242 25.36 4.23 5.28
C CYS A 242 25.70 5.73 5.28
N PHE A 243 25.40 6.42 6.37
CA PHE A 243 25.62 7.85 6.52
C PHE A 243 25.61 8.27 7.99
N ASN A 244 26.36 9.34 8.28
CA ASN A 244 26.37 10.03 9.57
C ASN A 244 26.52 11.53 9.30
N VAL A 245 25.44 12.27 9.54
CA VAL A 245 25.31 13.67 9.14
C VAL A 245 25.17 14.55 10.38
N ASP A 246 26.09 15.50 10.53
CA ASP A 246 26.00 16.56 11.54
C ASP A 246 24.96 17.61 11.10
N ARG A 247 23.99 17.85 11.98
CA ARG A 247 22.87 18.77 11.79
C ARG A 247 22.87 19.94 12.77
N LYS A 248 24.01 20.28 13.40
CA LYS A 248 24.12 21.43 14.32
C LYS A 248 23.54 22.74 13.75
N ASN A 249 23.76 23.00 12.46
CA ASN A 249 23.27 24.24 11.80
C ASN A 249 21.77 24.20 11.49
N PHE A 250 21.20 23.01 11.32
CA PHE A 250 19.80 22.79 10.92
C PHE A 250 19.21 21.65 11.74
N PRO A 251 18.98 21.86 13.05
CA PRO A 251 18.56 20.79 13.94
C PRO A 251 17.21 20.20 13.54
N VAL A 252 17.03 18.92 13.81
CA VAL A 252 15.77 18.21 13.58
C VAL A 252 14.74 18.69 14.61
N LYS A 253 13.59 19.17 14.12
CA LYS A 253 12.48 19.63 14.96
C LYS A 253 11.54 18.46 15.24
N ALA A 254 10.91 18.47 16.41
CA ALA A 254 9.83 17.55 16.76
C ALA A 254 8.54 17.87 15.96
N GLY A 255 7.58 16.94 15.98
CA GLY A 255 6.29 17.09 15.30
C GLY A 255 6.31 16.70 13.83
N GLY A 256 7.18 15.74 13.44
CA GLY A 256 7.26 15.23 12.07
C GLY A 256 6.42 13.96 11.86
N TYR A 257 6.02 13.71 10.64
CA TYR A 257 5.31 12.52 10.20
C TYR A 257 6.28 11.53 9.58
N ILE A 258 6.14 10.26 9.97
CA ILE A 258 6.87 9.16 9.36
C ILE A 258 6.09 8.66 8.14
N GLY A 259 6.81 8.40 7.05
CA GLY A 259 6.20 7.83 5.85
C GLY A 259 7.16 6.98 5.04
N PHE A 260 6.58 6.13 4.20
CA PHE A 260 7.24 5.37 3.19
C PHE A 260 6.61 5.70 1.84
N THR A 261 7.44 5.96 0.86
CA THR A 261 6.99 6.11 -0.52
C THR A 261 7.82 5.22 -1.42
N ALA A 262 7.26 4.83 -2.55
CA ALA A 262 7.99 4.02 -3.51
C ALA A 262 7.55 4.31 -4.94
N TRP A 263 8.48 4.15 -5.86
CA TRP A 263 8.30 4.25 -7.30
C TRP A 263 8.90 3.00 -7.94
N SER A 264 8.07 2.23 -8.64
CA SER A 264 8.53 1.00 -9.29
C SER A 264 9.44 1.25 -10.49
N GLY A 265 9.50 2.48 -11.00
CA GLY A 265 10.31 2.81 -12.17
C GLY A 265 9.49 2.88 -13.45
N SER A 266 10.09 3.49 -14.48
CA SER A 266 9.49 3.61 -15.80
C SER A 266 9.48 2.30 -16.58
N ALA A 267 8.51 2.18 -17.49
CA ALA A 267 8.42 1.01 -18.38
C ALA A 267 9.56 1.03 -19.43
N GLU A 268 10.60 0.22 -19.22
CA GLU A 268 11.73 0.05 -20.12
C GLU A 268 11.78 -1.36 -20.74
N VAL A 269 12.22 -1.47 -22.00
CA VAL A 269 12.34 -2.76 -22.70
C VAL A 269 13.45 -3.60 -22.06
N ASN A 270 13.15 -4.87 -21.77
CA ASN A 270 14.06 -5.84 -21.12
C ASN A 270 14.48 -5.48 -19.68
N LYS A 271 13.82 -4.50 -19.07
CA LYS A 271 14.00 -4.19 -17.65
C LYS A 271 12.71 -4.45 -16.88
N PHE A 272 12.86 -4.98 -15.68
CA PHE A 272 11.79 -5.39 -14.81
C PHE A 272 12.00 -4.72 -13.46
N PRO A 273 10.95 -4.08 -12.92
CA PRO A 273 11.04 -3.49 -11.61
C PRO A 273 10.95 -4.58 -10.53
N ASP A 274 11.61 -4.35 -9.40
CA ASP A 274 11.46 -5.19 -8.22
C ASP A 274 10.16 -4.87 -7.49
N GLY A 275 9.57 -5.83 -6.78
CA GLY A 275 8.55 -5.57 -5.78
C GLY A 275 9.20 -5.23 -4.44
N VAL A 276 8.67 -4.23 -3.73
CA VAL A 276 9.20 -3.81 -2.43
C VAL A 276 8.15 -4.04 -1.35
N SER A 277 8.52 -4.74 -0.29
CA SER A 277 7.65 -5.01 0.86
C SER A 277 8.36 -4.82 2.20
N LEU A 278 7.62 -4.34 3.19
CA LEU A 278 8.04 -4.13 4.57
C LEU A 278 7.40 -5.19 5.49
N THR A 279 8.19 -5.86 6.31
CA THR A 279 7.69 -6.88 7.26
C THR A 279 7.58 -6.35 8.69
N LYS A 280 8.39 -5.35 9.04
CA LYS A 280 8.41 -4.75 10.37
C LYS A 280 8.82 -3.28 10.27
N VAL A 281 8.17 -2.43 11.05
CA VAL A 281 8.58 -1.06 11.35
C VAL A 281 8.49 -0.89 12.85
N GLN A 282 9.59 -0.47 13.49
CA GLN A 282 9.66 -0.24 14.92
C GLN A 282 10.25 1.14 15.16
N VAL A 283 9.51 1.98 15.88
CA VAL A 283 9.94 3.32 16.26
C VAL A 283 10.08 3.36 17.76
N VAL A 284 11.24 3.81 18.21
CA VAL A 284 11.58 3.90 19.63
C VAL A 284 11.98 5.33 19.92
N ASN A 285 11.35 5.92 20.92
CA ASN A 285 11.72 7.22 21.47
C ASN A 285 12.86 7.07 22.47
N PHE A 286 13.81 8.00 22.39
CA PHE A 286 14.95 8.15 23.29
C PHE A 286 14.98 9.50 23.99
N ASP A 287 13.96 10.33 23.76
CA ASP A 287 13.71 11.54 24.54
C ASP A 287 13.16 11.14 25.91
N ASP A 288 13.80 11.61 26.97
CA ASP A 288 13.38 11.41 28.35
C ASP A 288 12.39 12.49 28.82
N GLN A 289 12.28 13.61 28.08
CA GLN A 289 11.40 14.73 28.41
C GLN A 289 10.01 14.62 27.75
N ALA A 290 9.90 13.83 26.68
CA ALA A 290 8.67 13.68 25.91
C ALA A 290 8.31 12.21 25.72
N VAL A 291 7.02 11.87 25.80
CA VAL A 291 6.54 10.50 25.51
C VAL A 291 6.74 10.14 24.04
N GLY A 292 6.66 11.13 23.14
CA GLY A 292 6.91 10.97 21.71
C GLY A 292 5.66 10.68 20.86
N GLU A 293 4.55 10.27 21.48
CA GLU A 293 3.26 10.01 20.82
C GLU A 293 2.12 10.76 21.50
N ASN A 294 1.10 11.12 20.71
CA ASN A 294 -0.17 11.59 21.25
C ASN A 294 -1.03 10.38 21.61
N ILE A 295 -1.19 10.10 22.90
CA ILE A 295 -2.12 9.06 23.36
C ILE A 295 -3.56 9.47 22.98
N MET A 296 -4.07 9.01 21.85
CA MET A 296 -5.45 9.29 21.43
C MET A 296 -6.40 8.50 22.33
N GLY A 297 -7.36 9.19 22.95
CA GLY A 297 -8.36 8.57 23.84
C GLY A 297 -8.00 8.57 25.33
N ALA A 298 -6.84 9.07 25.72
CA ALA A 298 -6.65 9.52 27.10
C ALA A 298 -7.19 10.95 27.20
N SER A 299 -8.05 11.25 28.18
CA SER A 299 -8.49 12.61 28.39
C SER A 299 -7.26 13.51 28.57
N ALA A 300 -7.32 14.77 28.15
CA ALA A 300 -6.18 15.70 28.34
C ALA A 300 -5.73 15.73 29.82
N LYS A 301 -6.64 15.45 30.76
CA LYS A 301 -6.34 15.30 32.18
C LYS A 301 -5.48 14.07 32.48
N ASP A 302 -5.72 12.94 31.83
CA ASP A 302 -4.93 11.72 32.03
C ASP A 302 -3.53 11.86 31.45
N LYS A 303 -3.39 12.56 30.32
CA LYS A 303 -2.07 12.92 29.77
C LYS A 303 -1.28 13.80 30.72
N ILE A 304 -1.89 14.89 31.20
CA ILE A 304 -1.25 15.79 32.17
C ILE A 304 -0.91 15.03 33.46
N ALA A 305 -1.79 14.16 33.93
CA ALA A 305 -1.55 13.36 35.13
C ALA A 305 -0.41 12.36 34.91
N TYR A 306 -0.30 11.74 33.74
CA TYR A 306 0.78 10.81 33.39
C TYR A 306 2.11 11.53 33.17
N GLU A 307 2.10 12.65 32.47
CA GLU A 307 3.27 13.51 32.29
C GLU A 307 3.77 14.01 33.65
N ALA A 308 2.88 14.53 34.52
CA ALA A 308 3.24 14.90 35.89
C ALA A 308 3.85 13.73 36.66
N LEU A 309 3.33 12.52 36.47
CA LEU A 309 3.83 11.30 37.10
C LEU A 309 5.24 10.91 36.64
N MET A 310 5.59 11.23 35.40
CA MET A 310 6.88 10.93 34.77
C MET A 310 7.90 12.07 34.92
N SER A 311 7.42 13.32 35.02
CA SER A 311 8.22 14.54 35.16
C SER A 311 8.51 14.93 36.60
N GLU A 312 7.74 14.43 37.57
CA GLU A 312 8.08 14.63 38.99
C GLU A 312 9.44 13.99 39.26
N ASP A 313 10.42 14.86 39.51
CA ASP A 313 11.86 14.65 39.73
C ASP A 313 12.21 13.75 40.94
N SER A 314 11.29 12.87 41.34
CA SER A 314 11.40 11.95 42.47
C SER A 314 11.18 10.50 42.03
N ARG A 315 12.13 9.94 41.26
CA ARG A 315 12.34 8.47 41.24
C ARG A 315 12.82 7.92 42.60
N TYR A 316 13.09 8.82 43.56
CA TYR A 316 13.38 8.49 44.94
C TYR A 316 12.19 8.87 45.83
N PHE A 317 11.17 8.01 45.87
CA PHE A 317 10.19 8.08 46.95
C PHE A 317 10.89 7.64 48.24
N GLN A 318 11.49 8.59 48.97
CA GLN A 318 12.10 8.30 50.28
C GLN A 318 11.04 7.94 51.33
N ASP A 319 9.78 8.30 51.11
CA ASP A 319 8.67 8.08 52.03
C ASP A 319 7.67 7.03 51.49
N GLN A 320 7.26 6.09 52.34
CA GLN A 320 6.22 5.10 52.05
C GLN A 320 4.86 5.75 51.76
N GLN A 321 4.58 6.91 52.35
CA GLN A 321 3.31 7.61 52.11
C GLN A 321 3.23 8.09 50.66
N ALA A 322 4.31 8.68 50.13
CA ALA A 322 4.38 9.12 48.74
C ALA A 322 4.27 7.95 47.75
N GLN A 323 4.85 6.78 48.07
CA GLN A 323 4.68 5.56 47.26
C GLN A 323 3.22 5.10 47.24
N THR A 324 2.55 5.12 48.39
CA THR A 324 1.14 4.69 48.50
C THR A 324 0.22 5.63 47.73
N GLU A 325 0.44 6.94 47.83
CA GLU A 325 -0.33 7.94 47.07
C GLU A 325 -0.10 7.79 45.56
N HIS A 326 1.14 7.55 45.14
CA HIS A 326 1.49 7.32 43.75
C HIS A 326 0.83 6.06 43.19
N ILE A 327 0.84 4.95 43.94
CA ILE A 327 0.12 3.72 43.58
C ILE A 327 -1.39 3.98 43.50
N GLY A 328 -1.94 4.76 44.43
CA GLY A 328 -3.35 5.16 44.42
C GLY A 328 -3.73 5.94 43.15
N ARG A 329 -2.88 6.89 42.74
CA ARG A 329 -3.08 7.69 41.52
C ARG A 329 -2.97 6.83 40.26
N ILE A 330 -2.00 5.92 40.17
CA ILE A 330 -1.89 4.96 39.06
C ILE A 330 -3.12 4.06 39.01
N THR A 331 -3.58 3.54 40.15
CA THR A 331 -4.77 2.68 40.23
C THR A 331 -6.02 3.43 39.77
N SER A 332 -6.17 4.69 40.16
CA SER A 332 -7.28 5.53 39.71
C SER A 332 -7.23 5.81 38.21
N MET A 333 -6.04 6.08 37.65
CA MET A 333 -5.85 6.29 36.22
C MET A 333 -6.14 5.02 35.42
N LEU A 334 -5.66 3.86 35.90
CA LEU A 334 -5.94 2.57 35.31
C LEU A 334 -7.44 2.26 35.35
N SER A 335 -8.11 2.57 36.46
CA SER A 335 -9.56 2.39 36.58
C SER A 335 -10.34 3.32 35.64
N ALA A 336 -9.93 4.58 35.50
CA ALA A 336 -10.52 5.51 34.54
C ALA A 336 -10.35 5.02 33.11
N HIS A 337 -9.14 4.60 32.74
CA HIS A 337 -8.86 4.03 31.42
C HIS A 337 -9.64 2.74 31.16
N LEU A 338 -9.76 1.85 32.15
CA LEU A 338 -10.58 0.65 32.06
C LEU A 338 -12.06 1.00 31.87
N ASN A 339 -12.58 2.01 32.56
CA ASN A 339 -13.96 2.45 32.41
C ASN A 339 -14.23 3.11 31.05
N GLU A 340 -13.26 3.84 30.50
CA GLU A 340 -13.35 4.46 29.17
C GLU A 340 -13.19 3.44 28.03
N THR A 341 -12.35 2.42 28.21
CA THR A 341 -12.15 1.34 27.24
C THR A 341 -13.24 0.26 27.32
N LYS A 342 -13.92 0.10 28.46
CA LYS A 342 -15.01 -0.86 28.66
C LYS A 342 -16.10 -0.84 27.57
N PRO A 343 -16.70 0.30 27.17
CA PRO A 343 -17.70 0.29 26.11
C PRO A 343 -17.14 -0.23 24.77
N THR A 344 -15.87 0.04 24.46
CA THR A 344 -15.21 -0.50 23.27
C THR A 344 -15.05 -2.02 23.39
N TYR A 345 -14.63 -2.51 24.56
CA TYR A 345 -14.57 -3.94 24.83
C TYR A 345 -15.95 -4.61 24.75
N ASP A 346 -17.00 -3.98 25.26
CA ASP A 346 -18.37 -4.50 25.21
C ASP A 346 -18.87 -4.61 23.76
N VAL A 347 -18.56 -3.59 22.92
CA VAL A 347 -18.84 -3.63 21.48
C VAL A 347 -18.03 -4.74 20.80
N MET A 348 -16.75 -4.91 21.14
CA MET A 348 -15.90 -5.95 20.58
C MET A 348 -16.37 -7.35 20.99
N ALA A 349 -16.73 -7.54 22.26
CA ALA A 349 -17.28 -8.79 22.78
C ALA A 349 -18.62 -9.13 22.10
N PHE A 350 -19.47 -8.13 21.87
CA PHE A 350 -20.70 -8.28 21.09
C PHE A 350 -20.42 -8.72 19.65
N GLN A 351 -19.44 -8.10 18.99
CA GLN A 351 -19.03 -8.48 17.62
C GLN A 351 -18.47 -9.90 17.57
N VAL A 352 -17.59 -10.28 18.51
CA VAL A 352 -17.04 -11.64 18.61
C VAL A 352 -18.17 -12.66 18.83
N SER A 353 -19.13 -12.35 19.69
CA SER A 353 -20.30 -13.20 19.94
C SER A 353 -21.15 -13.38 18.68
N SER A 354 -21.37 -12.30 17.92
CA SER A 354 -22.08 -12.34 16.64
C SER A 354 -21.32 -13.14 15.56
N LEU A 355 -19.99 -13.05 15.55
CA LEU A 355 -19.12 -13.82 14.66
C LEU A 355 -19.13 -15.31 15.03
N MET A 356 -19.12 -15.64 16.32
CA MET A 356 -19.32 -17.00 16.81
C MET A 356 -20.71 -17.55 16.43
N GLU A 357 -21.77 -16.75 16.52
CA GLU A 357 -23.11 -17.16 16.07
C GLU A 357 -23.13 -17.42 14.56
N SER A 358 -22.46 -16.58 13.78
CA SER A 358 -22.31 -16.74 12.33
C SER A 358 -21.50 -18.00 11.97
N LEU A 359 -20.43 -18.28 12.70
CA LEU A 359 -19.63 -19.51 12.56
C LEU A 359 -20.44 -20.76 12.91
N ASN A 360 -21.22 -20.70 13.99
CA ASN A 360 -22.11 -21.79 14.37
C ASN A 360 -23.23 -22.01 13.35
N LYS A 361 -23.70 -20.94 12.70
CA LYS A 361 -24.64 -21.05 11.58
C LYS A 361 -23.97 -21.72 10.38
N LEU A 362 -22.76 -21.29 10.02
CA LEU A 362 -21.98 -21.90 8.93
C LEU A 362 -21.69 -23.38 9.18
N ASP A 363 -21.36 -23.78 10.42
CA ASP A 363 -21.18 -25.19 10.78
C ASP A 363 -22.46 -26.01 10.55
N ARG A 364 -23.63 -25.47 10.94
CA ARG A 364 -24.93 -26.12 10.66
C ARG A 364 -25.18 -26.24 9.16
N ASP A 365 -24.91 -25.20 8.39
CA ASP A 365 -25.11 -25.19 6.94
C ASP A 365 -24.18 -26.20 6.25
N CYS A 366 -22.91 -26.31 6.65
CA CYS A 366 -21.97 -27.32 6.19
C CYS A 366 -22.38 -28.75 6.55
N ARG A 367 -22.98 -28.97 7.73
CA ARG A 367 -23.53 -30.28 8.13
C ARG A 367 -24.74 -30.66 7.28
N VAL A 368 -25.60 -29.70 6.95
CA VAL A 368 -26.74 -29.93 6.04
C VAL A 368 -26.22 -30.28 4.65
N LEU A 369 -25.27 -29.51 4.13
CA LEU A 369 -24.67 -29.76 2.82
C LEU A 369 -23.99 -31.13 2.75
N THR A 370 -23.26 -31.53 3.79
CA THR A 370 -22.65 -32.87 3.88
C THR A 370 -23.71 -33.97 3.87
N LYS A 371 -24.84 -33.78 4.56
CA LYS A 371 -25.96 -34.75 4.52
C LYS A 371 -26.61 -34.82 3.14
N GLU A 372 -26.79 -33.69 2.47
CA GLU A 372 -27.31 -33.64 1.09
C GLU A 372 -26.35 -34.30 0.10
N MET A 373 -25.05 -34.06 0.25
CA MET A 373 -24.02 -34.70 -0.57
C MET A 373 -23.93 -36.21 -0.32
N GLN A 374 -24.13 -36.68 0.91
CA GLN A 374 -24.17 -38.10 1.25
C GLN A 374 -25.40 -38.81 0.65
N VAL A 375 -26.54 -38.10 0.54
CA VAL A 375 -27.72 -38.61 -0.20
C VAL A 375 -27.42 -38.72 -1.70
N LEU A 376 -26.70 -37.75 -2.28
CA LEU A 376 -26.30 -37.77 -3.69
C LEU A 376 -25.19 -38.79 -4.01
N ALA A 377 -24.30 -39.06 -3.06
CA ALA A 377 -23.16 -39.97 -3.23
C ALA A 377 -23.46 -41.42 -2.82
N ALA A 378 -24.69 -41.74 -2.42
CA ALA A 378 -25.11 -43.11 -2.20
C ALA A 378 -24.96 -43.93 -3.50
N ASP A 379 -24.01 -44.87 -3.44
CA ASP A 379 -23.38 -45.55 -4.56
C ASP A 379 -24.39 -46.27 -5.49
N PRO A 380 -24.41 -46.00 -6.80
CA PRO A 380 -25.32 -46.63 -7.77
C PRO A 380 -25.10 -48.15 -7.92
N LYS A 381 -24.06 -48.72 -7.30
CA LYS A 381 -23.75 -50.16 -7.35
C LYS A 381 -24.61 -51.03 -6.43
N SER A 382 -25.47 -50.44 -5.58
CA SER A 382 -26.49 -51.16 -4.80
C SER A 382 -27.85 -51.27 -5.53
N ALA A 383 -27.88 -51.13 -6.85
CA ALA A 383 -29.10 -51.21 -7.68
C ALA A 383 -29.15 -52.52 -8.48
N LYS A 384 -29.55 -53.62 -7.83
CA LYS A 384 -29.95 -54.87 -8.52
C LYS A 384 -31.43 -55.22 -8.34
N THR A 385 -32.31 -54.23 -8.17
CA THR A 385 -33.77 -54.44 -8.29
C THR A 385 -34.46 -53.29 -9.05
N PRO A 386 -35.38 -53.58 -9.99
CA PRO A 386 -36.00 -52.58 -10.84
C PRO A 386 -37.21 -51.95 -10.14
N LYS A 387 -37.04 -50.77 -9.54
CA LYS A 387 -38.15 -49.89 -9.13
C LYS A 387 -37.92 -48.48 -9.69
N LYS A 388 -38.29 -48.28 -10.96
CA LYS A 388 -38.17 -46.99 -11.69
C LYS A 388 -39.18 -45.91 -11.27
N ALA A 389 -39.98 -46.11 -10.23
CA ALA A 389 -41.01 -45.15 -9.80
C ALA A 389 -40.62 -44.28 -8.58
N THR A 390 -39.57 -44.63 -7.85
CA THR A 390 -39.19 -43.94 -6.60
C THR A 390 -38.31 -42.69 -6.81
N ASN A 391 -37.47 -42.66 -7.86
CA ASN A 391 -36.56 -41.53 -8.10
C ASN A 391 -37.29 -40.22 -8.45
N LEU A 392 -38.52 -40.29 -8.97
CA LEU A 392 -39.33 -39.10 -9.30
C LEU A 392 -39.99 -38.50 -8.05
N GLN A 393 -40.27 -39.32 -7.02
CA GLN A 393 -40.68 -38.81 -5.72
C GLN A 393 -39.52 -38.15 -4.98
N GLU A 394 -38.32 -38.73 -5.08
CA GLU A 394 -37.12 -38.18 -4.46
C GLU A 394 -36.77 -36.81 -5.06
N MET A 395 -36.84 -36.66 -6.38
CA MET A 395 -36.64 -35.36 -7.05
C MET A 395 -37.74 -34.33 -6.67
N LYS A 396 -38.99 -34.77 -6.47
CA LYS A 396 -40.06 -33.90 -5.94
C LYS A 396 -39.77 -33.45 -4.50
N VAL A 397 -39.21 -34.32 -3.67
CA VAL A 397 -38.78 -33.96 -2.31
C VAL A 397 -37.65 -32.94 -2.35
N HIS A 398 -36.67 -33.07 -3.25
CA HIS A 398 -35.61 -32.08 -3.43
C HIS A 398 -36.13 -30.72 -3.92
N ILE A 399 -37.04 -30.69 -4.89
CA ILE A 399 -37.65 -29.44 -5.37
C ILE A 399 -38.49 -28.77 -4.27
N MET A 400 -39.24 -29.56 -3.48
CA MET A 400 -39.95 -29.04 -2.31
C MET A 400 -39.01 -28.54 -1.22
N GLY A 401 -37.83 -29.17 -1.05
CA GLY A 401 -36.78 -28.73 -0.14
C GLY A 401 -36.21 -27.37 -0.52
N LEU A 402 -35.81 -27.20 -1.79
CA LEU A 402 -35.32 -25.92 -2.32
C LEU A 402 -36.37 -24.81 -2.19
N ARG A 403 -37.65 -25.11 -2.46
CA ARG A 403 -38.73 -24.14 -2.27
C ARG A 403 -38.88 -23.71 -0.82
N ARG A 404 -38.85 -24.66 0.13
CA ARG A 404 -38.90 -24.35 1.57
C ARG A 404 -37.69 -23.55 2.04
N LEU A 405 -36.50 -23.81 1.46
CA LEU A 405 -35.29 -23.07 1.78
C LEU A 405 -35.41 -21.62 1.28
N LEU A 406 -35.85 -21.42 0.05
CA LEU A 406 -36.10 -20.08 -0.52
C LEU A 406 -37.21 -19.33 0.22
N ASP A 407 -38.31 -19.98 0.58
CA ASP A 407 -39.40 -19.36 1.35
C ASP A 407 -38.91 -18.97 2.76
N LYS A 408 -38.07 -19.81 3.39
CA LYS A 408 -37.48 -19.54 4.70
C LYS A 408 -36.46 -18.39 4.63
N GLU A 409 -35.62 -18.35 3.60
CA GLU A 409 -34.68 -17.24 3.38
C GLU A 409 -35.40 -15.94 3.04
N GLY A 410 -36.47 -16.01 2.24
CA GLY A 410 -37.33 -14.88 1.93
C GLY A 410 -37.98 -14.29 3.19
N ALA A 411 -38.55 -15.14 4.04
CA ALA A 411 -39.11 -14.73 5.32
C ALA A 411 -38.06 -14.13 6.27
N ALA A 412 -36.85 -14.74 6.33
CA ALA A 412 -35.75 -14.22 7.14
C ALA A 412 -35.25 -12.85 6.64
N HIS A 413 -35.19 -12.65 5.32
CA HIS A 413 -34.84 -11.35 4.73
C HIS A 413 -35.90 -10.29 5.01
N MET A 414 -37.19 -10.63 4.94
CA MET A 414 -38.28 -9.72 5.29
C MET A 414 -38.22 -9.33 6.77
N HIS A 415 -38.01 -10.29 7.68
CA HIS A 415 -37.85 -9.99 9.10
C HIS A 415 -36.63 -9.11 9.40
N LYS A 416 -35.53 -9.26 8.66
CA LYS A 416 -34.37 -8.36 8.76
C LYS A 416 -34.69 -6.95 8.25
N LEU A 417 -35.42 -6.83 7.14
CA LEU A 417 -35.86 -5.53 6.63
C LEU A 417 -36.82 -4.83 7.61
N GLU A 418 -37.75 -5.57 8.21
CA GLU A 418 -38.66 -5.07 9.25
C GLU A 418 -37.87 -4.63 10.51
N ALA A 419 -36.88 -5.41 10.95
CA ALA A 419 -36.03 -5.04 12.08
C ALA A 419 -35.21 -3.78 11.79
N VAL A 420 -34.67 -3.64 10.58
CA VAL A 420 -33.96 -2.43 10.13
C VAL A 420 -34.91 -1.22 10.08
N GLN A 421 -36.13 -1.39 9.56
CA GLN A 421 -37.16 -0.34 9.57
C GLN A 421 -37.56 0.05 11.00
N LYS A 422 -37.71 -0.91 11.91
CA LYS A 422 -38.02 -0.65 13.32
C LYS A 422 -36.89 0.14 13.99
N ASN A 423 -35.64 -0.30 13.82
CA ASN A 423 -34.47 0.41 14.35
C ASN A 423 -34.34 1.82 13.77
N LEU A 424 -34.61 2.01 12.47
CA LEU A 424 -34.64 3.33 11.85
C LEU A 424 -35.72 4.22 12.44
N ASN A 425 -36.91 3.68 12.71
CA ASN A 425 -37.99 4.44 13.35
C ASN A 425 -37.67 4.80 14.80
N GLU A 426 -37.04 3.91 15.57
CA GLU A 426 -36.58 4.18 16.93
C GLU A 426 -35.49 5.26 16.96
N VAL A 427 -34.51 5.17 16.05
CA VAL A 427 -33.47 6.21 15.88
C VAL A 427 -34.09 7.53 15.46
N LYS A 428 -35.09 7.52 14.56
CA LYS A 428 -35.82 8.74 14.15
C LYS A 428 -36.57 9.37 15.33
N GLN A 429 -37.26 8.58 16.16
CA GLN A 429 -37.94 9.07 17.36
C GLN A 429 -36.98 9.59 18.43
N GLN A 430 -35.80 8.97 18.59
CA GLN A 430 -34.75 9.48 19.49
C GLN A 430 -34.11 10.76 18.94
N ALA A 431 -33.93 10.86 17.62
CA ALA A 431 -33.42 12.05 16.96
C ALA A 431 -34.39 13.23 17.01
N ASP A 432 -35.70 13.00 16.88
CA ASP A 432 -36.71 14.05 17.02
C ASP A 432 -36.75 14.62 18.45
N LYS A 433 -36.32 13.84 19.45
CA LYS A 433 -36.16 14.29 20.84
C LYS A 433 -34.81 14.97 21.10
N ALA A 434 -33.76 14.58 20.38
CA ALA A 434 -32.44 15.16 20.46
C ALA A 434 -32.23 16.12 19.29
N ALA A 435 -32.73 17.35 19.40
CA ALA A 435 -32.74 18.40 18.38
C ALA A 435 -31.34 18.79 17.84
N GLY A 436 -30.73 17.92 17.03
CA GLY A 436 -29.45 18.11 16.37
C GLY A 436 -29.59 18.00 14.86
N SER A 437 -29.32 19.09 14.14
CA SER A 437 -29.50 19.23 12.69
C SER A 437 -28.72 18.22 11.83
N SER A 438 -27.70 17.57 12.38
CA SER A 438 -26.88 16.57 11.66
C SER A 438 -27.62 15.27 11.35
N ILE A 439 -28.62 14.86 12.16
CA ILE A 439 -29.32 13.59 11.96
C ILE A 439 -30.34 13.69 10.81
N SER A 440 -30.93 14.86 10.59
CA SER A 440 -31.85 15.10 9.45
C SER A 440 -31.20 14.79 8.09
N LYS A 441 -29.90 15.10 7.93
CA LYS A 441 -29.15 14.81 6.71
C LYS A 441 -28.93 13.31 6.49
N ILE A 442 -28.77 12.53 7.55
CA ILE A 442 -28.63 11.06 7.48
C ILE A 442 -29.96 10.41 7.11
N VAL A 443 -31.07 10.91 7.67
CA VAL A 443 -32.43 10.46 7.32
C VAL A 443 -32.73 10.76 5.85
N ASP A 444 -32.37 11.95 5.36
CA ASP A 444 -32.55 12.29 3.95
C ASP A 444 -31.70 11.39 3.03
N GLN A 445 -30.43 11.15 3.37
CA GLN A 445 -29.58 10.22 2.61
C GLN A 445 -30.13 8.79 2.61
N THR A 446 -30.67 8.33 3.74
CA THR A 446 -31.27 6.99 3.85
C THR A 446 -32.53 6.89 2.98
N SER A 447 -33.37 7.92 2.94
CA SER A 447 -34.57 7.94 2.08
C SER A 447 -34.23 7.93 0.58
N VAL A 448 -33.13 8.60 0.20
CA VAL A 448 -32.62 8.57 -1.18
C VAL A 448 -32.09 7.19 -1.53
N LEU A 449 -31.43 6.51 -0.58
CA LEU A 449 -30.91 5.16 -0.75
C LEU A 449 -32.05 4.14 -0.85
N GLU A 450 -33.11 4.27 -0.05
CA GLU A 450 -34.31 3.44 -0.11
C GLU A 450 -35.02 3.60 -1.47
N LYS A 451 -35.22 4.84 -1.94
CA LYS A 451 -35.77 5.09 -3.28
C LYS A 451 -34.87 4.53 -4.38
N SER A 452 -33.55 4.63 -4.23
CA SER A 452 -32.58 4.07 -5.18
C SER A 452 -32.65 2.54 -5.23
N VAL A 453 -32.73 1.87 -4.08
CA VAL A 453 -32.82 0.40 -3.98
C VAL A 453 -34.15 -0.11 -4.54
N VAL A 454 -35.27 0.54 -4.25
CA VAL A 454 -36.58 0.17 -4.80
C VAL A 454 -36.59 0.38 -6.33
N SER A 455 -36.03 1.48 -6.83
CA SER A 455 -35.94 1.71 -8.28
C SER A 455 -35.00 0.72 -8.97
N ARG A 456 -33.86 0.36 -8.37
CA ARG A 456 -32.91 -0.62 -8.89
C ARG A 456 -33.47 -2.04 -8.87
N SER A 457 -34.24 -2.40 -7.84
CA SER A 457 -34.92 -3.70 -7.77
C SER A 457 -35.92 -3.87 -8.92
N SER A 458 -36.74 -2.84 -9.17
CA SER A 458 -37.64 -2.81 -10.33
C SER A 458 -36.88 -2.88 -11.65
N GLN A 459 -35.77 -2.15 -11.78
CA GLN A 459 -34.96 -2.12 -13.00
C GLN A 459 -34.26 -3.46 -13.28
N MET A 460 -33.72 -4.14 -12.25
CA MET A 460 -33.14 -5.48 -12.39
C MET A 460 -34.20 -6.52 -12.76
N SER A 461 -35.39 -6.45 -12.16
CA SER A 461 -36.51 -7.32 -12.52
C SER A 461 -36.90 -7.14 -13.99
N TRP A 462 -36.94 -5.89 -14.46
CA TRP A 462 -37.26 -5.60 -15.86
C TRP A 462 -36.16 -6.07 -16.83
N MET A 463 -34.88 -5.90 -16.48
CA MET A 463 -33.76 -6.45 -17.26
C MET A 463 -33.84 -7.97 -17.40
N LEU A 464 -34.19 -8.68 -16.33
CA LEU A 464 -34.30 -10.14 -16.34
C LEU A 464 -35.43 -10.61 -17.26
N VAL A 465 -36.58 -9.90 -17.25
CA VAL A 465 -37.69 -10.18 -18.18
C VAL A 465 -37.27 -9.97 -19.64
N VAL A 466 -36.52 -8.89 -19.95
CA VAL A 466 -36.00 -8.64 -21.31
C VAL A 466 -35.07 -9.77 -21.76
N LEU A 467 -34.20 -10.24 -20.87
CA LEU A 467 -33.26 -11.34 -21.15
C LEU A 467 -33.99 -12.66 -21.42
N LEU A 468 -35.09 -12.91 -20.68
CA LEU A 468 -35.96 -14.07 -20.87
C LEU A 468 -36.70 -14.01 -22.21
N VAL A 469 -37.22 -12.85 -22.59
CA VAL A 469 -37.84 -12.62 -23.91
C VAL A 469 -36.83 -12.82 -25.04
N ALA A 470 -35.59 -12.34 -24.87
CA ALA A 470 -34.51 -12.50 -25.85
C ALA A 470 -34.13 -13.99 -26.06
N THR A 471 -34.06 -14.78 -24.99
CA THR A 471 -33.77 -16.21 -25.09
C THR A 471 -34.90 -16.98 -25.79
N VAL A 472 -36.16 -16.65 -25.49
CA VAL A 472 -37.32 -17.24 -26.17
C VAL A 472 -37.32 -16.88 -27.67
N THR A 473 -37.02 -15.63 -28.02
CA THR A 473 -36.97 -15.21 -29.44
C THR A 473 -35.86 -15.91 -30.22
N ILE A 474 -34.67 -16.08 -29.63
CA ILE A 474 -33.58 -16.87 -30.25
C ILE A 474 -34.02 -18.33 -30.42
N GLY A 475 -34.69 -18.92 -29.43
CA GLY A 475 -35.22 -20.28 -29.51
C GLY A 475 -36.22 -20.46 -30.66
N VAL A 476 -37.14 -19.50 -30.83
CA VAL A 476 -38.11 -19.51 -31.94
C VAL A 476 -37.42 -19.34 -33.30
N LEU A 477 -36.39 -18.49 -33.40
CA LEU A 477 -35.61 -18.32 -34.62
C LEU A 477 -34.86 -19.61 -34.99
N MET A 478 -34.23 -20.28 -34.02
CA MET A 478 -33.58 -21.58 -34.26
C MET A 478 -34.58 -22.66 -34.66
N TRP A 479 -35.76 -22.68 -34.04
CA TRP A 479 -36.84 -23.61 -34.40
C TRP A 479 -37.31 -23.42 -35.84
N ASN A 480 -37.56 -22.18 -36.26
CA ASN A 480 -37.93 -21.86 -37.63
C ASN A 480 -36.83 -22.23 -38.63
N ARG A 481 -35.56 -22.05 -38.24
CA ARG A 481 -34.42 -22.46 -39.07
C ARG A 481 -34.32 -23.97 -39.21
N MET A 482 -34.53 -24.75 -38.15
CA MET A 482 -34.57 -26.23 -38.24
C MET A 482 -35.70 -26.71 -39.16
N ARG A 483 -36.91 -26.15 -38.99
CA ARG A 483 -38.07 -26.43 -39.88
C ARG A 483 -37.79 -26.13 -41.34
N TYR A 484 -36.99 -25.10 -41.64
CA TYR A 484 -36.60 -24.76 -43.00
C TYR A 484 -35.65 -25.80 -43.61
N TYR A 485 -34.70 -26.31 -42.84
CA TYR A 485 -33.79 -27.37 -43.31
C TYR A 485 -34.49 -28.72 -43.47
N GLU A 486 -35.41 -29.07 -42.57
CA GLU A 486 -36.23 -30.29 -42.72
C GLU A 486 -37.06 -30.27 -44.01
N LYS A 487 -37.59 -29.11 -44.43
CA LYS A 487 -38.36 -29.02 -45.67
C LYS A 487 -37.52 -29.10 -46.95
N LYS A 488 -36.22 -28.78 -46.90
CA LYS A 488 -35.35 -28.84 -48.09
C LYS A 488 -34.66 -30.18 -48.31
N HIS A 489 -34.53 -31.03 -47.28
CA HIS A 489 -33.92 -32.35 -47.41
C HIS A 489 -34.87 -33.45 -47.96
N PHE A 490 -36.14 -33.15 -48.23
CA PHE A 490 -37.07 -34.09 -48.88
C PHE A 490 -37.16 -33.97 -50.42
N ILE A 491 -36.42 -33.05 -51.07
CA ILE A 491 -36.43 -32.87 -52.53
C ILE A 491 -35.00 -32.88 -53.09
N TRP A 492 -34.25 -33.94 -52.83
CA TRP A 492 -33.06 -34.26 -53.63
C TRP A 492 -33.11 -35.73 -54.04
N PRO A 493 -33.30 -36.05 -55.34
CA PRO A 493 -33.27 -37.42 -55.80
C PRO A 493 -31.82 -37.91 -55.75
N PHE A 494 -31.62 -39.00 -55.01
CA PHE A 494 -30.43 -39.82 -55.03
C PHE A 494 -30.03 -40.14 -56.48
N HIS A 495 -28.87 -39.63 -56.93
CA HIS A 495 -28.12 -40.23 -58.01
C HIS A 495 -26.84 -40.80 -57.42
N GLY A 496 -26.78 -42.13 -57.39
CA GLY A 496 -25.65 -42.89 -56.89
C GLY A 496 -24.44 -42.75 -57.81
N HIS A 497 -23.28 -42.57 -57.19
CA HIS A 497 -22.01 -42.96 -57.78
C HIS A 497 -21.25 -43.79 -56.75
N HIS A 498 -21.13 -45.08 -57.07
CA HIS A 498 -20.20 -46.00 -56.44
C HIS A 498 -18.76 -45.56 -56.77
N VAL A 499 -17.94 -45.38 -55.74
CA VAL A 499 -16.48 -45.55 -55.85
C VAL A 499 -16.04 -46.31 -54.60
N GLY A 500 -15.71 -47.59 -54.80
CA GLY A 500 -14.99 -48.39 -53.82
C GLY A 500 -13.50 -48.09 -53.91
N LEU A 501 -12.80 -48.19 -52.78
CA LEU A 501 -11.36 -48.44 -52.75
C LEU A 501 -10.96 -48.94 -51.36
N ASP A 502 -10.02 -49.89 -51.42
CA ASP A 502 -9.81 -51.00 -50.54
C ASP A 502 -9.12 -50.70 -49.20
N LEU A 503 -9.43 -51.56 -48.22
CA LEU A 503 -8.61 -51.86 -47.06
C LEU A 503 -7.37 -52.65 -47.50
N THR A 504 -6.19 -52.21 -47.08
CA THR A 504 -5.16 -53.13 -46.54
C THR A 504 -4.44 -52.48 -45.37
N ALA A 505 -4.43 -53.23 -44.27
CA ALA A 505 -3.66 -52.98 -43.06
C ALA A 505 -2.18 -53.21 -43.32
N ASP A 506 -1.32 -52.47 -42.62
CA ASP A 506 -0.03 -52.99 -42.16
C ASP A 506 0.35 -52.32 -40.84
N VAL A 507 0.71 -53.18 -39.90
CA VAL A 507 1.17 -52.95 -38.54
C VAL A 507 2.67 -53.17 -38.57
N GLU A 508 3.51 -52.17 -38.32
CA GLU A 508 4.86 -52.45 -37.82
C GLU A 508 5.54 -51.29 -37.06
N ALA A 509 5.98 -51.67 -35.86
CA ALA A 509 7.01 -51.17 -34.95
C ALA A 509 7.71 -49.81 -35.17
N ALA A 510 7.68 -49.00 -34.10
CA ALA A 510 8.69 -47.99 -33.79
C ALA A 510 9.96 -48.64 -33.21
N PRO A 511 11.13 -48.00 -33.41
CA PRO A 511 11.91 -47.63 -32.24
C PRO A 511 12.52 -46.22 -32.30
N GLN A 512 12.75 -45.71 -31.09
CA GLN A 512 13.38 -44.44 -30.76
C GLN A 512 14.84 -44.37 -31.21
N ALA A 513 15.24 -43.23 -31.80
CA ALA A 513 16.56 -42.63 -31.65
C ALA A 513 16.51 -41.19 -32.20
N VAL A 514 16.51 -40.18 -31.33
CA VAL A 514 16.72 -38.78 -31.71
C VAL A 514 18.18 -38.46 -31.42
N ASP A 515 18.96 -38.45 -32.49
CA ASP A 515 20.34 -37.97 -32.46
C ASP A 515 20.38 -36.49 -32.84
N LYS A 516 21.15 -35.74 -32.06
CA LYS A 516 21.42 -34.31 -32.28
C LYS A 516 22.52 -34.19 -33.32
N GLN A 517 22.27 -33.48 -34.42
CA GLN A 517 23.16 -32.45 -34.99
C GLN A 517 22.76 -32.12 -36.42
N THR A 518 23.10 -30.89 -36.80
CA THR A 518 23.20 -30.38 -38.17
C THR A 518 21.89 -29.99 -38.86
N LEU A 519 21.51 -28.71 -38.72
CA LEU A 519 21.18 -27.91 -39.89
C LEU A 519 21.32 -26.41 -39.56
N ALA A 520 22.52 -25.89 -39.83
CA ALA A 520 22.72 -24.49 -40.17
C ALA A 520 22.50 -24.33 -41.68
N ALA A 521 22.13 -23.12 -42.09
CA ALA A 521 21.98 -22.62 -43.47
C ALA A 521 20.61 -22.86 -44.14
N ALA A 522 19.74 -21.85 -44.04
CA ALA A 522 19.09 -21.18 -45.18
C ALA A 522 17.97 -20.25 -44.66
N LEU A 523 18.27 -18.97 -44.48
CA LEU A 523 17.27 -17.90 -44.41
C LEU A 523 17.69 -16.81 -45.41
N PRO A 524 16.80 -16.41 -46.34
CA PRO A 524 17.09 -15.39 -47.32
C PRO A 524 16.95 -13.98 -46.75
N ASP A 525 17.79 -13.08 -47.26
CA ASP A 525 17.80 -11.64 -47.05
C ASP A 525 16.44 -10.99 -47.31
N CYS A 526 15.92 -10.27 -46.31
CA CYS A 526 14.91 -9.23 -46.52
C CYS A 526 15.57 -7.87 -46.36
N GLN A 527 16.01 -7.31 -47.50
CA GLN A 527 16.43 -5.92 -47.63
C GLN A 527 15.21 -4.98 -47.60
N SER A 528 15.37 -3.89 -46.84
CA SER A 528 14.85 -2.53 -47.04
C SER A 528 13.54 -2.35 -47.83
N ALA A 529 12.48 -1.97 -47.11
CA ALA A 529 11.37 -1.21 -47.67
C ALA A 529 11.15 0.05 -46.82
N ASP A 530 11.40 1.21 -47.41
CA ASP A 530 11.11 2.53 -46.84
C ASP A 530 9.60 2.73 -46.59
N PRO A 531 9.20 3.44 -45.53
CA PRO A 531 7.80 3.79 -45.31
C PRO A 531 7.34 4.94 -46.22
N PRO A 532 6.13 4.87 -46.80
CA PRO A 532 5.61 5.91 -47.68
C PRO A 532 5.22 7.18 -46.90
N SER A 533 5.71 8.31 -47.39
CA SER A 533 5.31 9.66 -47.02
C SER A 533 3.82 9.92 -47.29
N MET A 534 3.06 10.24 -46.24
CA MET A 534 1.69 10.74 -46.34
C MET A 534 1.68 12.26 -46.63
N PRO A 535 0.78 12.75 -47.49
CA PRO A 535 0.77 14.14 -47.94
C PRO A 535 0.07 15.10 -46.96
N ALA A 536 0.65 16.28 -46.84
CA ALA A 536 0.04 17.45 -46.23
C ALA A 536 -1.20 17.89 -47.04
N GLN A 537 -2.36 17.97 -46.37
CA GLN A 537 -3.50 18.72 -46.89
C GLN A 537 -3.75 19.96 -46.04
N CYS A 538 -3.49 21.10 -46.69
CA CYS A 538 -4.08 22.39 -46.38
C CYS A 538 -5.61 22.29 -46.38
N ASN A 539 -6.25 22.90 -45.39
CA ASN A 539 -7.56 23.52 -45.61
C ASN A 539 -7.66 24.80 -44.77
N ALA A 540 -7.53 25.92 -45.48
CA ALA A 540 -8.00 27.22 -45.06
C ALA A 540 -9.50 27.30 -45.36
N VAL A 541 -10.31 27.68 -44.37
CA VAL A 541 -11.65 28.25 -44.62
C VAL A 541 -11.77 29.51 -43.78
N GLN A 542 -11.92 30.63 -44.49
CA GLN A 542 -12.17 31.95 -43.96
C GLN A 542 -13.63 32.13 -43.52
N ARG A 543 -13.78 32.81 -42.37
CA ARG A 543 -14.73 33.89 -42.04
C ARG A 543 -16.22 33.73 -42.42
N LEU A 544 -17.07 33.72 -41.39
CA LEU A 544 -18.28 34.55 -41.36
C LEU A 544 -18.39 35.32 -40.04
N THR A 545 -18.29 36.63 -40.17
CA THR A 545 -18.57 37.67 -39.18
C THR A 545 -20.07 37.91 -39.06
N LYS A 546 -20.61 38.11 -37.85
CA LYS A 546 -21.24 39.39 -37.43
C LYS A 546 -21.78 39.35 -35.97
N PRO A 547 -21.96 40.53 -35.34
CA PRO A 547 -22.13 40.70 -33.89
C PRO A 547 -23.58 41.05 -33.49
N SER A 548 -23.90 40.92 -32.19
CA SER A 548 -25.09 41.49 -31.54
C SER A 548 -24.73 41.80 -30.08
N MET A 549 -24.43 43.06 -29.74
CA MET A 549 -25.33 44.12 -29.24
C MET A 549 -25.79 43.94 -27.77
N THR A 550 -25.19 44.79 -26.93
CA THR A 550 -25.79 45.60 -25.84
C THR A 550 -26.49 44.95 -24.65
N ALA A 551 -25.89 45.16 -23.46
CA ALA A 551 -26.62 45.71 -22.30
C ALA A 551 -25.68 46.51 -21.38
N LYS A 552 -25.88 47.83 -21.37
CA LYS A 552 -25.37 48.82 -20.40
C LYS A 552 -26.33 48.88 -19.20
N ARG A 553 -25.80 48.93 -17.97
CA ARG A 553 -26.21 49.76 -16.81
C ARG A 553 -25.29 49.38 -15.62
N ARG A 554 -24.35 50.19 -15.11
CA ARG A 554 -24.28 51.60 -14.63
C ARG A 554 -24.59 51.72 -13.11
N ILE A 555 -23.49 51.89 -12.34
CA ILE A 555 -23.25 52.81 -11.19
C ILE A 555 -23.81 52.49 -9.78
N ARG A 556 -22.88 52.32 -8.80
CA ARG A 556 -22.62 53.18 -7.60
C ARG A 556 -21.50 52.54 -6.76
N ASP A 557 -20.28 53.08 -6.75
CA ASP A 557 -19.76 54.12 -5.83
C ASP A 557 -19.87 53.78 -4.35
N ILE A 558 -18.75 53.37 -3.72
CA ILE A 558 -18.31 53.84 -2.39
C ILE A 558 -16.77 53.95 -2.39
N ARG A 559 -16.26 55.20 -2.39
CA ARG A 559 -14.91 55.58 -1.93
C ARG A 559 -15.01 55.96 -0.46
N HIS A 560 -14.01 55.61 0.36
CA HIS A 560 -13.27 56.52 1.25
C HIS A 560 -12.13 55.70 1.91
N MET A 561 -10.87 56.02 1.56
CA MET A 561 -9.87 56.72 2.40
C MET A 561 -9.20 55.86 3.49
N HIS A 562 -7.94 55.48 3.26
CA HIS A 562 -6.79 56.04 4.01
C HIS A 562 -5.44 55.49 3.51
N LYS A 563 -4.49 56.42 3.33
CA LYS A 563 -3.03 56.31 3.25
C LYS A 563 -2.50 57.53 4.02
N PRO A 564 -1.19 57.67 4.37
CA PRO A 564 -0.11 56.71 4.62
C PRO A 564 0.52 57.06 6.02
N PRO A 565 1.83 56.96 6.41
CA PRO A 565 3.14 56.99 5.68
C PRO A 565 4.03 55.73 5.91
N SER A 566 4.85 55.21 4.98
CA SER A 566 6.14 55.67 4.42
C SER A 566 7.20 56.11 5.46
N VAL A 567 8.10 55.18 5.81
CA VAL A 567 9.39 55.47 6.47
C VAL A 567 10.52 55.03 5.53
N CYS A 568 11.35 56.01 5.19
CA CYS A 568 12.65 55.85 4.55
C CYS A 568 13.66 55.25 5.54
N VAL A 569 14.53 54.33 5.07
CA VAL A 569 15.82 54.08 5.72
C VAL A 569 16.93 54.11 4.67
N PHE A 570 17.98 54.79 5.08
CA PHE A 570 19.14 55.30 4.37
C PHE A 570 20.14 54.22 3.94
N CYS A 571 20.86 54.52 2.85
CA CYS A 571 22.15 53.94 2.51
C CYS A 571 23.20 54.20 3.61
N MET A 572 24.04 53.21 3.92
CA MET A 572 25.46 53.45 4.17
C MET A 572 26.31 52.32 3.60
N ARG A 573 27.30 52.74 2.82
CA ARG A 573 28.37 51.97 2.21
C ARG A 573 29.64 52.73 2.56
N SER A 574 30.51 52.18 3.40
CA SER A 574 31.95 52.50 3.42
C SER A 574 32.70 51.60 4.41
N SER A 575 33.60 50.78 3.84
CA SER A 575 34.96 50.40 4.27
C SER A 575 35.21 48.94 3.93
#